data_AF-A0A928CTY7-F1
#
_entry.id   AF-A0A928CTY7-F1
#
_cell.length_a   1.000
_cell.length_b   1.000
_cell.length_c   1.000
_cell.angle_alpha   90.00
_cell.angle_beta   90.00
_cell.angle_gamma   90.00
#
_symmetry.space_group_name_H-M   'P 1'
#
loop_
_entity.id
_entity.type
_entity.pdbx_description
1 polymer ?
#
loop_
_entity_poly.entity_id
_entity_poly.type
_entity_poly.pdbx_seq_one_letter_code
_entity_poly.pdbx_strand_id
1 'polypeptide(L)'
;MKAELVCTWFSSLAKILPDGPAPAPCCSRGETLRGERFNFQLMLFSRSMHNRQAEIRLETDLPCPVTIRQCGLTQVAFNGFSPCDRDVISSRSGLFPDRLIPLRNHSVRIIIRRQIGLWLTADIPSDCPPGRYSVRLHFTVHPDDCDEECRRTQKTEYFSSPVFQLEVLSPVLPPQRLKVTQWFHPDCLAAVHRVPMWSEEHWSVMEKYLHNAAEHGMNMILTPLFSLILNVMPGQRRELTQLLIISRKKGRWLFDFSRFDRFVALAEKCGLQYFEISHLFSQWGAAFAPPVEADGRLLFDGTTPGDDPEYLELLEALLPELTAHLQRLGIADRTVFHCSDEPGRAHAEKYRNAMRFLRRYLPEDRFRILDAINDSAVCRECGIDTPVPLTVQLHRFRGMKLPERWTYYCCSPTKKASNRFIHFPS
;
A
#
# COMPACT_ATOMS: atom_id res chain seq x y z
N MET A 1 1.47 41.45 -19.62
CA MET A 1 0.30 40.97 -18.86
C MET A 1 0.80 40.42 -17.54
N LYS A 2 0.29 40.88 -16.40
CA LYS A 2 0.63 40.34 -15.07
C LYS A 2 0.34 38.84 -15.06
N ALA A 3 1.20 38.00 -14.48
CA ALA A 3 0.76 36.62 -14.24
C ALA A 3 -0.38 36.69 -13.23
N GLU A 4 -1.57 36.24 -13.60
CA GLU A 4 -2.64 36.06 -12.63
C GLU A 4 -2.52 34.63 -12.13
N LEU A 5 -1.83 34.48 -10.99
CA LEU A 5 -1.71 33.21 -10.30
C LEU A 5 -3.00 32.97 -9.50
N VAL A 6 -3.75 31.96 -9.89
CA VAL A 6 -4.98 31.53 -9.24
C VAL A 6 -4.64 30.38 -8.30
N CYS A 7 -5.00 30.55 -7.02
CA CYS A 7 -4.77 29.59 -5.96
C CYS A 7 -6.11 29.20 -5.31
N THR A 8 -6.43 27.90 -5.29
CA THR A 8 -7.67 27.40 -4.66
C THR A 8 -7.38 26.17 -3.82
N TRP A 9 -7.90 26.15 -2.59
CA TRP A 9 -7.74 25.01 -1.68
C TRP A 9 -8.80 23.93 -1.94
N PHE A 10 -8.38 22.68 -1.77
CA PHE A 10 -9.20 21.48 -1.93
C PHE A 10 -8.91 20.45 -0.84
N SER A 11 -9.90 19.60 -0.57
CA SER A 11 -9.70 18.38 0.24
C SER A 11 -8.65 17.48 -0.41
N SER A 12 -7.90 16.72 0.38
CA SER A 12 -7.01 15.65 -0.10
C SER A 12 -7.72 14.59 -0.94
N LEU A 13 -9.05 14.48 -0.85
CA LEU A 13 -9.86 13.53 -1.62
C LEU A 13 -10.12 13.99 -3.07
N ALA A 14 -9.87 15.26 -3.38
CA ALA A 14 -9.99 15.76 -4.74
C ALA A 14 -8.79 15.31 -5.60
N LYS A 15 -9.01 15.15 -6.91
CA LYS A 15 -7.93 14.93 -7.88
C LYS A 15 -7.87 16.11 -8.85
N ILE A 16 -6.81 16.92 -8.73
CA ILE A 16 -6.58 18.11 -9.57
C ILE A 16 -5.97 17.66 -10.91
N LEU A 17 -6.83 17.38 -11.89
CA LEU A 17 -6.37 17.02 -13.24
C LEU A 17 -5.61 18.18 -13.87
N PRO A 18 -4.53 17.91 -14.65
CA PRO A 18 -3.74 18.96 -15.28
C PRO A 18 -4.55 19.78 -16.29
N ASP A 19 -5.49 19.10 -16.95
CA ASP A 19 -6.40 19.62 -17.95
C ASP A 19 -7.84 19.29 -17.52
N GLY A 20 -8.74 20.26 -17.51
CA GLY A 20 -10.14 20.07 -17.11
C GLY A 20 -10.70 21.17 -16.22
N PRO A 21 -11.94 21.04 -15.74
CA PRO A 21 -12.47 21.94 -14.72
C PRO A 21 -11.73 21.72 -13.39
N ALA A 22 -11.62 22.76 -12.57
CA ALA A 22 -11.17 22.59 -11.20
C ALA A 22 -12.15 21.67 -10.44
N PRO A 23 -11.67 20.86 -9.47
CA PRO A 23 -12.56 20.06 -8.65
C PRO A 23 -13.61 20.93 -7.93
N ALA A 24 -14.73 20.34 -7.54
CA ALA A 24 -15.73 20.97 -6.69
C ALA A 24 -16.22 19.97 -5.63
N PRO A 25 -16.51 20.43 -4.39
CA PRO A 25 -16.39 21.81 -3.90
C PRO A 25 -14.94 22.20 -3.54
N CYS A 26 -14.65 23.50 -3.54
CA CYS A 26 -13.44 24.02 -2.90
C CYS A 26 -13.52 23.84 -1.37
N CYS A 27 -12.37 23.75 -0.71
CA CYS A 27 -12.29 23.49 0.72
C CYS A 27 -11.17 24.35 1.33
N SER A 28 -11.54 25.41 2.04
CA SER A 28 -10.60 26.34 2.70
C SER A 28 -10.49 26.15 4.21
N ARG A 29 -11.08 25.07 4.75
CA ARG A 29 -11.01 24.72 6.16
C ARG A 29 -11.01 23.22 6.40
N GLY A 30 -10.44 22.77 7.51
CA GLY A 30 -10.43 21.37 7.93
C GLY A 30 -10.44 21.25 9.45
N GLU A 31 -10.80 20.07 9.92
CA GLU A 31 -10.80 19.70 11.33
C GLU A 31 -9.98 18.42 11.49
N THR A 32 -9.21 18.32 12.56
CA THR A 32 -8.35 17.16 12.83
C THR A 32 -8.19 16.94 14.33
N LEU A 33 -7.93 15.71 14.73
CA LEU A 33 -7.58 15.37 16.12
C LEU A 33 -6.09 15.61 16.39
N ARG A 34 -5.73 15.71 17.67
CA ARG A 34 -4.32 15.64 18.07
C ARG A 34 -3.77 14.25 17.78
N GLY A 35 -2.54 14.14 17.29
CA GLY A 35 -1.94 12.84 16.90
C GLY A 35 -2.35 12.34 15.51
N GLU A 36 -3.18 13.09 14.77
CA GLU A 36 -3.63 12.72 13.42
C GLU A 36 -2.74 13.33 12.33
N ARG A 37 -2.57 12.59 11.22
CA ARG A 37 -2.01 13.13 9.97
C ARG A 37 -3.11 13.77 9.15
N PHE A 38 -3.08 15.08 8.98
CA PHE A 38 -4.03 15.81 8.15
C PHE A 38 -3.45 16.13 6.77
N ASN A 39 -4.21 15.85 5.71
CA ASN A 39 -3.81 16.12 4.33
C ASN A 39 -4.80 17.04 3.64
N PHE A 40 -4.29 17.94 2.81
CA PHE A 40 -5.08 18.87 2.00
C PHE A 40 -4.22 19.35 0.83
N GLN A 41 -4.81 20.04 -0.14
CA GLN A 41 -4.05 20.43 -1.33
C GLN A 41 -4.44 21.80 -1.87
N LEU A 42 -3.47 22.47 -2.47
CA LEU A 42 -3.67 23.72 -3.20
C LEU A 42 -3.56 23.46 -4.70
N MET A 43 -4.58 23.87 -5.46
CA MET A 43 -4.47 24.01 -6.91
C MET A 43 -3.81 25.35 -7.24
N LEU A 44 -2.76 25.29 -8.04
CA LEU A 44 -2.09 26.41 -8.65
C LEU A 44 -2.41 26.45 -10.15
N PHE A 45 -2.85 27.58 -10.67
CA PHE A 45 -3.06 27.80 -12.10
C PHE A 45 -2.57 29.19 -12.50
N SER A 46 -1.87 29.30 -13.62
CA SER A 46 -1.41 30.59 -14.15
C SER A 46 -2.10 30.92 -15.45
N ARG A 47 -2.65 32.14 -15.53
CA ARG A 47 -3.16 32.71 -16.79
C ARG A 47 -2.05 33.24 -17.72
N SER A 48 -0.79 33.17 -17.29
CA SER A 48 0.35 33.55 -18.13
C SER A 48 0.46 32.63 -19.36
N MET A 49 0.88 33.21 -20.48
CA MET A 49 1.19 32.50 -21.72
C MET A 49 2.63 31.96 -21.77
N HIS A 50 3.35 32.05 -20.64
CA HIS A 50 4.72 31.57 -20.51
C HIS A 50 4.87 30.74 -19.26
N ASN A 51 5.73 29.73 -19.34
CA ASN A 51 6.09 28.93 -18.17
C ASN A 51 6.85 29.82 -17.18
N ARG A 52 6.83 29.45 -15.90
CA ARG A 52 7.51 30.21 -14.83
C ARG A 52 8.08 29.28 -13.80
N GLN A 53 9.12 29.71 -13.10
CA GLN A 53 9.54 29.05 -11.86
C GLN A 53 8.94 29.81 -10.69
N ALA A 54 8.34 29.10 -9.72
CA ALA A 54 7.83 29.69 -8.50
C ALA A 54 8.50 29.06 -7.28
N GLU A 55 9.19 29.87 -6.48
CA GLU A 55 9.63 29.50 -5.14
C GLU A 55 8.46 29.62 -4.17
N ILE A 56 8.36 28.68 -3.24
CA ILE A 56 7.26 28.54 -2.30
C ILE A 56 7.78 28.74 -0.89
N ARG A 57 7.18 29.70 -0.17
CA ARG A 57 7.37 29.87 1.27
C ARG A 57 6.08 29.56 2.00
N LEU A 58 6.15 28.68 3.00
CA LEU A 58 5.04 28.39 3.90
C LEU A 58 4.97 29.44 5.02
N GLU A 59 3.78 29.94 5.29
CA GLU A 59 3.44 30.72 6.47
C GLU A 59 2.35 29.97 7.24
N THR A 60 2.66 29.59 8.48
CA THR A 60 1.72 28.89 9.36
C THR A 60 2.05 29.14 10.83
N ASP A 61 1.02 29.12 11.67
CA ASP A 61 1.10 29.16 13.12
C ASP A 61 0.98 27.75 13.75
N LEU A 62 0.90 26.69 12.92
CA LEU A 62 0.92 25.31 13.40
C LEU A 62 2.24 25.01 14.14
N PRO A 63 2.19 24.41 15.33
CA PRO A 63 3.38 24.06 16.12
C PRO A 63 4.06 22.78 15.61
N CYS A 64 3.94 22.47 14.32
CA CYS A 64 4.51 21.28 13.69
C CYS A 64 4.91 21.55 12.23
N PRO A 65 5.88 20.79 11.68
CA PRO A 65 6.22 20.89 10.27
C PRO A 65 5.03 20.55 9.36
N VAL A 66 4.85 21.32 8.29
CA VAL A 66 3.95 20.98 7.19
C VAL A 66 4.80 20.71 5.94
N THR A 67 4.70 19.50 5.42
CA THR A 67 5.43 19.11 4.21
C THR A 67 4.64 19.48 2.96
N ILE A 68 5.33 19.96 1.92
CA ILE A 68 4.73 20.33 0.64
C ILE A 68 5.34 19.46 -0.46
N ARG A 69 4.49 18.80 -1.24
CA ARG A 69 4.86 17.94 -2.37
C ARG A 69 4.03 18.31 -3.59
N GLN A 70 4.58 18.12 -4.79
CA GLN A 70 3.80 18.25 -6.02
C GLN A 70 3.02 16.96 -6.28
N CYS A 71 1.75 17.08 -6.65
CA CYS A 71 0.96 15.99 -7.22
C CYS A 71 1.46 15.72 -8.65
N GLY A 72 2.41 14.80 -8.77
CA GLY A 72 3.01 14.34 -10.01
C GLY A 72 2.03 13.55 -10.89
N LEU A 73 2.16 13.76 -12.19
CA LEU A 73 1.31 13.15 -13.20
C LEU A 73 1.83 11.77 -13.60
N THR A 74 0.95 10.78 -13.57
CA THR A 74 1.19 9.42 -14.05
C THR A 74 0.44 9.20 -15.35
N GLN A 75 1.13 8.62 -16.35
CA GLN A 75 0.50 8.22 -17.60
C GLN A 75 -0.31 6.95 -17.40
N VAL A 76 -1.60 7.02 -17.73
CA VAL A 76 -2.54 5.91 -17.59
C VAL A 76 -3.10 5.55 -18.96
N ALA A 77 -2.66 4.41 -19.49
CA ALA A 77 -3.15 3.87 -20.76
C ALA A 77 -4.47 3.11 -20.58
N PHE A 78 -4.55 2.30 -19.53
CA PHE A 78 -5.76 1.58 -19.13
C PHE A 78 -6.17 2.05 -17.74
N ASN A 79 -7.33 2.68 -17.65
CA ASN A 79 -7.88 3.20 -16.40
C ASN A 79 -8.96 2.29 -15.80
N GLY A 80 -9.59 1.38 -16.55
CA GLY A 80 -10.57 0.45 -15.99
C GLY A 80 -11.45 -0.22 -17.04
N PHE A 81 -12.26 -1.17 -16.60
CA PHE A 81 -13.19 -1.91 -17.48
C PHE A 81 -14.48 -1.12 -17.72
N SER A 82 -14.99 -1.16 -18.95
CA SER A 82 -16.30 -0.61 -19.32
C SER A 82 -17.38 -1.70 -19.24
N PRO A 83 -18.58 -1.43 -18.68
CA PRO A 83 -19.01 -0.15 -18.10
C PRO A 83 -18.39 0.07 -16.72
N CYS A 84 -17.96 1.30 -16.41
CA CYS A 84 -17.54 1.72 -15.07
C CYS A 84 -18.65 2.51 -14.36
N ASP A 85 -18.45 2.86 -13.09
CA ASP A 85 -19.31 3.80 -12.39
C ASP A 85 -19.36 5.17 -13.06
N ARG A 86 -20.46 5.91 -12.84
CA ARG A 86 -20.62 7.27 -13.34
C ARG A 86 -19.74 8.28 -12.60
N ASP A 87 -19.34 7.95 -11.37
CA ASP A 87 -18.64 8.86 -10.46
C ASP A 87 -17.10 8.73 -10.56
N VAL A 88 -16.59 8.13 -11.64
CA VAL A 88 -15.14 8.11 -11.92
C VAL A 88 -14.64 9.47 -12.37
N ILE A 89 -13.39 9.79 -12.06
CA ILE A 89 -12.74 11.06 -12.44
C ILE A 89 -12.67 11.21 -13.96
N SER A 90 -12.30 10.13 -14.66
CA SER A 90 -12.26 10.08 -16.12
C SER A 90 -12.28 8.64 -16.59
N SER A 91 -13.09 8.38 -17.62
CA SER A 91 -13.11 7.11 -18.36
C SER A 91 -12.10 7.09 -19.53
N ARG A 92 -11.34 8.16 -19.74
CA ARG A 92 -10.32 8.26 -20.80
C ARG A 92 -8.92 8.03 -20.25
N SER A 93 -8.07 7.40 -21.07
CA SER A 93 -6.62 7.39 -20.89
C SER A 93 -6.07 8.81 -20.83
N GLY A 94 -4.98 9.02 -20.08
CA GLY A 94 -4.41 10.35 -19.92
C GLY A 94 -3.44 10.47 -18.75
N LEU A 95 -3.28 11.71 -18.26
CA LEU A 95 -2.42 12.04 -17.14
C LEU A 95 -3.24 12.19 -15.86
N PHE A 96 -2.90 11.42 -14.83
CA PHE A 96 -3.59 11.45 -13.53
C PHE A 96 -2.63 11.91 -12.41
N PRO A 97 -3.07 12.80 -11.51
CA PRO A 97 -2.28 13.25 -10.36
C PRO A 97 -2.27 12.16 -9.28
N ASP A 98 -1.14 11.47 -9.10
CA ASP A 98 -1.07 10.32 -8.19
C ASP A 98 0.22 10.24 -7.38
N ARG A 99 1.36 10.54 -8.00
CA ARG A 99 2.66 10.46 -7.33
C ARG A 99 2.90 11.71 -6.50
N LEU A 100 3.20 11.60 -5.21
CA LEU A 100 3.64 12.74 -4.41
C LEU A 100 5.15 12.95 -4.57
N ILE A 101 5.54 14.04 -5.23
CA ILE A 101 6.93 14.36 -5.58
C ILE A 101 7.46 15.44 -4.62
N PRO A 102 8.55 15.21 -3.87
CA PRO A 102 9.19 16.25 -3.08
C PRO A 102 9.60 17.46 -3.94
N LEU A 103 9.36 18.66 -3.44
CA LEU A 103 9.77 19.89 -4.13
C LEU A 103 11.29 20.07 -4.03
N ARG A 104 11.96 20.20 -5.17
CA ARG A 104 13.39 20.57 -5.20
C ARG A 104 13.52 22.07 -4.95
N ASN A 105 14.39 22.45 -4.03
CA ASN A 105 14.64 23.86 -3.65
C ASN A 105 13.35 24.62 -3.30
N HIS A 106 12.36 23.95 -2.69
CA HIS A 106 11.05 24.53 -2.37
C HIS A 106 10.37 25.23 -3.56
N SER A 107 10.56 24.71 -4.77
CA SER A 107 10.11 25.38 -5.98
C SER A 107 9.29 24.46 -6.89
N VAL A 108 8.39 25.07 -7.66
CA VAL A 108 7.53 24.38 -8.62
C VAL A 108 7.59 25.06 -9.97
N ARG A 109 7.59 24.25 -11.03
CA ARG A 109 7.50 24.73 -12.41
C ARG A 109 6.04 24.97 -12.76
N ILE A 110 5.67 26.23 -12.99
CA ILE A 110 4.37 26.62 -13.51
C ILE A 110 4.36 26.38 -15.01
N ILE A 111 3.44 25.54 -15.48
CA ILE A 111 3.26 25.23 -16.89
C ILE A 111 2.03 25.96 -17.41
N ILE A 112 2.15 26.58 -18.58
CA ILE A 112 1.07 27.34 -19.22
C ILE A 112 -0.20 26.50 -19.34
N ARG A 113 -1.35 27.10 -19.01
CA ARG A 113 -2.69 26.52 -19.16
C ARG A 113 -2.90 25.19 -18.41
N ARG A 114 -2.02 24.83 -17.46
CA ARG A 114 -2.16 23.61 -16.66
C ARG A 114 -2.40 23.91 -15.20
N GLN A 115 -3.24 23.09 -14.59
CA GLN A 115 -3.40 23.05 -13.14
C GLN A 115 -2.26 22.23 -12.53
N ILE A 116 -1.75 22.68 -11.38
CA ILE A 116 -0.73 21.99 -10.60
C ILE A 116 -1.29 21.79 -9.20
N GLY A 117 -1.35 20.53 -8.75
CA GLY A 117 -1.67 20.21 -7.37
C GLY A 117 -0.41 20.28 -6.49
N LEU A 118 -0.50 21.02 -5.39
CA LEU A 118 0.45 20.98 -4.28
C LEU A 118 -0.22 20.26 -3.12
N TRP A 119 0.32 19.12 -2.72
CA TRP A 119 -0.12 18.33 -1.57
C TRP A 119 0.57 18.80 -0.30
N LEU A 120 -0.22 19.09 0.73
CA LEU A 120 0.26 19.46 2.05
C LEU A 120 -0.08 18.36 3.06
N THR A 121 0.88 18.05 3.92
CA THR A 121 0.70 17.09 5.02
C THR A 121 1.18 17.71 6.31
N ALA A 122 0.30 17.74 7.30
CA ALA A 122 0.59 18.14 8.67
C ALA A 122 0.46 16.92 9.58
N ASP A 123 1.57 16.52 10.20
CA ASP A 123 1.59 15.47 11.23
C ASP A 123 1.35 16.12 12.59
N ILE A 124 0.10 16.15 13.04
CA ILE A 124 -0.31 16.89 14.23
C ILE A 124 0.19 16.15 15.48
N PRO A 125 1.04 16.75 16.32
CA PRO A 125 1.48 16.11 17.55
C PRO A 125 0.32 15.83 18.51
N SER A 126 0.44 14.79 19.33
CA SER A 126 -0.58 14.44 20.34
C SER A 126 -0.71 15.51 21.44
N ASP A 127 0.33 16.31 21.65
CA ASP A 127 0.41 17.43 22.60
C ASP A 127 0.14 18.80 21.94
N CYS A 128 -0.20 18.85 20.65
CA CYS A 128 -0.56 20.09 19.95
C CYS A 128 -1.70 20.82 20.69
N PRO A 129 -1.59 22.12 21.03
CA PRO A 129 -2.67 22.85 21.66
C PRO A 129 -3.93 22.86 20.78
N PRO A 130 -5.12 22.56 21.32
CA PRO A 130 -6.37 22.70 20.57
C PRO A 130 -6.59 24.16 20.17
N GLY A 131 -7.08 24.38 18.96
CA GLY A 131 -7.26 25.73 18.44
C GLY A 131 -7.33 25.80 16.93
N ARG A 132 -7.46 27.02 16.42
CA ARG A 132 -7.47 27.30 14.99
C ARG A 132 -6.13 27.82 14.55
N TYR A 133 -5.65 27.22 13.47
CA TYR A 133 -4.37 27.50 12.88
C TYR A 133 -4.56 27.90 11.42
N SER A 134 -3.73 28.82 10.97
CA SER A 134 -3.69 29.33 9.61
C SER A 134 -2.56 28.70 8.81
N VAL A 135 -2.85 28.40 7.55
CA VAL A 135 -1.86 27.96 6.56
C VAL A 135 -1.99 28.80 5.30
N ARG A 136 -0.88 29.39 4.86
CA ARG A 136 -0.78 30.19 3.65
C ARG A 136 0.52 29.88 2.90
N LEU A 137 0.43 29.82 1.58
CA LEU A 137 1.60 29.71 0.71
C LEU A 137 1.88 31.05 0.03
N HIS A 138 3.14 31.48 0.06
CA HIS A 138 3.64 32.63 -0.68
C HIS A 138 4.48 32.14 -1.85
N PHE A 139 4.32 32.81 -2.99
CA PHE A 139 5.00 32.47 -4.23
C PHE A 139 5.85 33.64 -4.69
N THR A 140 7.13 33.39 -4.90
CA THR A 140 8.02 34.27 -5.66
C THR A 140 8.14 33.68 -7.06
N VAL A 141 7.49 34.31 -8.03
CA VAL A 141 7.42 33.84 -9.42
C VAL A 141 8.47 34.57 -10.23
N HIS A 142 9.49 33.85 -10.66
CA HIS A 142 10.60 34.38 -11.43
C HIS A 142 10.29 34.38 -12.93
N PRO A 143 10.86 35.33 -13.70
CA PRO A 143 10.88 35.28 -15.16
C PRO A 143 11.31 33.90 -15.68
N ASP A 144 10.81 33.53 -16.85
CA ASP A 144 11.25 32.28 -17.47
C ASP A 144 12.66 32.44 -18.03
N ASP A 145 13.44 31.35 -18.00
CA ASP A 145 14.73 31.26 -18.72
C ASP A 145 14.52 31.09 -20.24
N CYS A 146 13.54 31.77 -20.83
CA CYS A 146 13.43 31.90 -22.29
C CYS A 146 14.40 32.97 -22.82
N ASP A 147 14.31 33.22 -24.12
CA ASP A 147 15.15 34.15 -24.87
C ASP A 147 15.32 35.53 -24.19
N GLU A 148 16.30 36.29 -24.66
CA GLU A 148 16.69 37.57 -24.07
C GLU A 148 15.53 38.60 -24.05
N GLU A 149 14.59 38.48 -24.98
CA GLU A 149 13.39 39.33 -25.09
C GLU A 149 12.34 39.02 -24.01
N CYS A 150 12.10 37.72 -23.72
CA CYS A 150 11.32 37.28 -22.56
C CYS A 150 11.85 37.89 -21.25
N ARG A 151 13.18 37.83 -21.03
CA ARG A 151 13.80 38.30 -19.79
C ARG A 151 13.68 39.82 -19.61
N ARG A 152 13.67 40.57 -20.70
CA ARG A 152 13.53 42.04 -20.67
C ARG A 152 12.11 42.51 -20.33
N THR A 153 11.10 41.69 -20.60
CA THR A 153 9.68 42.04 -20.44
C THR A 153 9.03 41.45 -19.19
N GLN A 154 9.64 40.43 -18.59
CA GLN A 154 9.13 39.72 -17.42
C GLN A 154 9.83 40.20 -16.16
N LYS A 155 9.05 40.39 -15.10
CA LYS A 155 9.55 40.77 -13.77
C LYS A 155 9.22 39.67 -12.78
N THR A 156 10.00 39.61 -11.69
CA THR A 156 9.62 38.80 -10.53
C THR A 156 8.32 39.33 -9.94
N GLU A 157 7.38 38.43 -9.69
CA GLU A 157 6.06 38.73 -9.15
C GLU A 157 5.84 37.96 -7.84
N TYR A 158 5.08 38.56 -6.92
CA TYR A 158 4.83 38.00 -5.60
C TYR A 158 3.34 37.75 -5.41
N PHE A 159 2.98 36.54 -5.02
CA PHE A 159 1.60 36.13 -4.79
C PHE A 159 1.46 35.44 -3.43
N SER A 160 0.24 35.41 -2.93
CA SER A 160 -0.12 34.64 -1.74
C SER A 160 -1.41 33.89 -2.00
N SER A 161 -1.46 32.63 -1.56
CA SER A 161 -2.72 31.87 -1.57
C SER A 161 -3.74 32.50 -0.62
N PRO A 162 -5.03 32.17 -0.76
CA PRO A 162 -5.99 32.30 0.34
C PRO A 162 -5.49 31.57 1.60
N VAL A 163 -6.04 31.90 2.77
CA VAL A 163 -5.75 31.16 4.01
C VAL A 163 -6.55 29.88 4.03
N PHE A 164 -5.91 28.77 4.40
CA PHE A 164 -6.57 27.56 4.86
C PHE A 164 -6.64 27.56 6.39
N GLN A 165 -7.81 27.28 6.95
CA GLN A 165 -8.06 27.25 8.39
C GLN A 165 -8.13 25.80 8.89
N LEU A 166 -7.18 25.39 9.73
CA LEU A 166 -7.18 24.06 10.34
C LEU A 166 -7.56 24.16 11.82
N GLU A 167 -8.62 23.50 12.24
CA GLU A 167 -9.03 23.40 13.64
C GLU A 167 -8.52 22.08 14.23
N VAL A 168 -7.61 22.16 15.21
CA VAL A 168 -7.14 21.02 15.99
C VAL A 168 -8.08 20.85 17.18
N LEU A 169 -8.80 19.74 17.20
CA LEU A 169 -9.78 19.40 18.23
C LEU A 169 -9.09 18.89 19.49
N SER A 170 -9.77 19.00 20.63
CA SER A 170 -9.23 18.58 21.94
C SER A 170 -8.90 17.09 22.08
N PRO A 171 -9.64 16.13 21.50
CA PRO A 171 -9.31 14.71 21.65
C PRO A 171 -8.00 14.31 20.95
N VAL A 172 -7.32 13.30 21.50
CA VAL A 172 -6.17 12.65 20.85
C VAL A 172 -6.68 11.42 20.09
N LEU A 173 -6.25 11.26 18.83
CA LEU A 173 -6.55 10.08 18.02
C LEU A 173 -5.98 8.83 18.72
N PRO A 174 -6.82 7.85 19.09
CA PRO A 174 -6.32 6.62 19.70
C PRO A 174 -5.56 5.77 18.66
N PRO A 175 -4.70 4.83 19.12
CA PRO A 175 -4.04 3.89 18.23
C PRO A 175 -5.02 3.16 17.31
N GLN A 176 -4.61 2.96 16.05
CA GLN A 176 -5.39 2.23 15.07
C GLN A 176 -5.66 0.80 15.56
N ARG A 177 -6.94 0.42 15.60
CA ARG A 177 -7.37 -0.94 15.96
C ARG A 177 -7.59 -1.84 14.75
N LEU A 178 -7.82 -1.24 13.58
CA LEU A 178 -7.99 -1.99 12.34
C LEU A 178 -6.65 -2.57 11.90
N LYS A 179 -6.67 -3.84 11.50
CA LYS A 179 -5.52 -4.48 10.85
C LYS A 179 -5.59 -4.19 9.35
N VAL A 180 -4.48 -3.75 8.78
CA VAL A 180 -4.37 -3.35 7.38
C VAL A 180 -3.08 -3.96 6.82
N THR A 181 -3.25 -4.86 5.85
CA THR A 181 -2.17 -5.43 5.05
C THR A 181 -2.28 -4.95 3.60
N GLN A 182 -1.14 -4.73 2.96
CA GLN A 182 -1.01 -4.54 1.52
C GLN A 182 0.19 -5.39 1.11
N TRP A 183 -0.03 -6.38 0.24
CA TRP A 183 0.99 -7.38 -0.05
C TRP A 183 2.26 -6.77 -0.64
N PHE A 184 3.35 -6.98 0.10
CA PHE A 184 4.67 -6.44 -0.18
C PHE A 184 5.47 -7.42 -1.04
N HIS A 185 6.08 -6.93 -2.11
CA HIS A 185 6.83 -7.74 -3.07
C HIS A 185 8.31 -7.32 -3.10
N PRO A 186 9.18 -7.97 -2.31
CA PRO A 186 10.62 -7.67 -2.27
C PRO A 186 11.30 -7.77 -3.64
N ASP A 187 10.94 -8.79 -4.42
CA ASP A 187 11.46 -9.02 -5.78
C ASP A 187 11.22 -7.82 -6.70
N CYS A 188 10.05 -7.17 -6.61
CA CYS A 188 9.77 -5.98 -7.41
C CYS A 188 10.67 -4.81 -7.04
N LEU A 189 11.05 -4.67 -5.76
CA LEU A 189 11.96 -3.61 -5.31
C LEU A 189 13.38 -3.88 -5.79
N ALA A 190 13.88 -5.11 -5.67
CA ALA A 190 15.16 -5.50 -6.24
C ALA A 190 15.22 -5.22 -7.75
N ALA A 191 14.18 -5.60 -8.50
CA ALA A 191 14.11 -5.38 -9.95
C ALA A 191 14.09 -3.89 -10.34
N VAL A 192 13.24 -3.07 -9.69
CA VAL A 192 13.11 -1.64 -10.03
C VAL A 192 14.37 -0.85 -9.66
N HIS A 193 15.00 -1.18 -8.53
CA HIS A 193 16.22 -0.50 -8.07
C HIS A 193 17.50 -1.13 -8.62
N ARG A 194 17.40 -2.26 -9.33
CA ARG A 194 18.52 -3.00 -9.94
C ARG A 194 19.59 -3.39 -8.92
N VAL A 195 19.16 -3.90 -7.77
CA VAL A 195 20.02 -4.39 -6.69
C VAL A 195 19.86 -5.89 -6.52
N PRO A 196 20.91 -6.65 -6.15
CA PRO A 196 20.78 -8.09 -5.94
C PRO A 196 19.80 -8.41 -4.80
N MET A 197 19.03 -9.50 -4.95
CA MET A 197 18.16 -9.96 -3.88
C MET A 197 18.96 -10.22 -2.59
N TRP A 198 18.38 -9.72 -1.50
CA TRP A 198 18.91 -9.83 -0.14
C TRP A 198 20.28 -9.17 0.13
N SER A 199 20.80 -8.34 -0.79
CA SER A 199 21.96 -7.49 -0.51
C SER A 199 21.64 -6.44 0.54
N GLU A 200 22.67 -5.85 1.15
CA GLU A 200 22.50 -4.75 2.12
C GLU A 200 21.75 -3.55 1.51
N GLU A 201 22.01 -3.25 0.24
CA GLU A 201 21.27 -2.24 -0.50
C GLU A 201 19.79 -2.60 -0.66
N HIS A 202 19.47 -3.87 -0.93
CA HIS A 202 18.09 -4.33 -1.01
C HIS A 202 17.37 -4.19 0.35
N TRP A 203 18.02 -4.55 1.46
CA TRP A 203 17.49 -4.33 2.80
C TRP A 203 17.23 -2.84 3.08
N SER A 204 18.16 -1.95 2.70
CA SER A 204 17.98 -0.51 2.84
C SER A 204 16.82 0.04 2.00
N VAL A 205 16.62 -0.50 0.80
CA VAL A 205 15.45 -0.16 -0.04
C VAL A 205 14.17 -0.63 0.64
N MET A 206 14.09 -1.89 1.07
CA MET A 206 12.90 -2.42 1.76
C MET A 206 12.55 -1.60 3.00
N GLU A 207 13.53 -1.22 3.81
CA GLU A 207 13.33 -0.37 4.99
C GLU A 207 12.57 0.91 4.67
N LYS A 208 12.98 1.63 3.62
CA LYS A 208 12.33 2.90 3.22
C LYS A 208 10.87 2.69 2.82
N TYR A 209 10.57 1.61 2.09
CA TYR A 209 9.21 1.31 1.67
C TYR A 209 8.33 0.83 2.83
N LEU A 210 8.87 -0.01 3.73
CA LEU A 210 8.15 -0.49 4.91
C LEU A 210 7.88 0.65 5.90
N HIS A 211 8.84 1.55 6.12
CA HIS A 211 8.64 2.76 6.93
C HIS A 211 7.50 3.62 6.35
N ASN A 212 7.56 3.92 5.05
CA ASN A 212 6.51 4.68 4.39
C ASN A 212 5.15 3.97 4.46
N ALA A 213 5.10 2.63 4.32
CA ALA A 213 3.85 1.88 4.44
C ALA A 213 3.25 1.97 5.85
N ALA A 214 4.08 1.83 6.88
CA ALA A 214 3.68 1.92 8.28
C ALA A 214 3.20 3.32 8.66
N GLU A 215 3.91 4.37 8.22
CA GLU A 215 3.49 5.77 8.39
C GLU A 215 2.14 6.10 7.73
N HIS A 216 1.68 5.26 6.78
CA HIS A 216 0.40 5.41 6.11
C HIS A 216 -0.63 4.33 6.54
N GLY A 217 -0.44 3.75 7.72
CA GLY A 217 -1.45 2.95 8.42
C GLY A 217 -1.43 1.44 8.12
N MET A 218 -0.49 0.96 7.30
CA MET A 218 -0.23 -0.48 7.20
C MET A 218 0.37 -0.97 8.51
N ASN A 219 -0.20 -1.99 9.14
CA ASN A 219 0.30 -2.55 10.40
C ASN A 219 0.48 -4.07 10.36
N MET A 220 0.20 -4.69 9.22
CA MET A 220 0.33 -6.12 8.99
C MET A 220 1.10 -6.38 7.69
N ILE A 221 2.02 -7.34 7.70
CA ILE A 221 2.93 -7.59 6.57
C ILE A 221 2.93 -9.04 6.11
N LEU A 222 2.74 -9.23 4.80
CA LEU A 222 2.98 -10.49 4.11
C LEU A 222 4.45 -10.86 4.23
N THR A 223 4.71 -11.94 4.94
CA THR A 223 6.04 -12.45 5.23
C THR A 223 6.29 -13.64 4.30
N PRO A 224 7.12 -13.48 3.24
CA PRO A 224 7.35 -14.51 2.24
C PRO A 224 8.24 -15.62 2.80
N LEU A 225 7.71 -16.45 3.70
CA LEU A 225 8.40 -17.61 4.24
C LEU A 225 8.87 -18.52 3.10
N PHE A 226 7.95 -18.78 2.15
CA PHE A 226 8.25 -19.30 0.81
C PHE A 226 8.07 -18.20 -0.24
N SER A 227 8.53 -18.46 -1.46
CA SER A 227 8.40 -17.49 -2.55
C SER A 227 6.94 -17.27 -2.93
N LEU A 228 6.57 -16.02 -3.15
CA LEU A 228 5.20 -15.63 -3.51
C LEU A 228 4.82 -16.18 -4.89
N ILE A 229 3.71 -16.90 -4.93
CA ILE A 229 3.10 -17.56 -6.10
C ILE A 229 2.08 -16.70 -6.86
N LEU A 230 1.84 -15.49 -6.39
CA LEU A 230 0.72 -14.66 -6.82
C LEU A 230 1.17 -13.68 -7.91
N ASN A 231 0.24 -13.30 -8.78
CA ASN A 231 0.41 -12.25 -9.80
C ASN A 231 1.57 -12.52 -10.78
N VAL A 232 1.75 -13.78 -11.17
CA VAL A 232 2.71 -14.19 -12.21
C VAL A 232 1.94 -14.84 -13.37
N MET A 233 2.30 -14.50 -14.61
CA MET A 233 1.67 -15.14 -15.77
C MET A 233 1.99 -16.66 -15.79
N PRO A 234 1.06 -17.51 -16.27
CA PRO A 234 1.33 -18.93 -16.43
C PRO A 234 2.64 -19.19 -17.20
N GLY A 235 3.50 -20.05 -16.65
CA GLY A 235 4.80 -20.39 -17.23
C GLY A 235 5.91 -19.36 -17.02
N GLN A 236 5.64 -18.24 -16.34
CA GLN A 236 6.66 -17.28 -15.95
C GLN A 236 7.01 -17.42 -14.47
N ARG A 237 8.15 -16.85 -14.09
CA ARG A 237 8.59 -16.77 -12.70
C ARG A 237 9.25 -15.42 -12.42
N ARG A 238 9.01 -14.89 -11.22
CA ARG A 238 9.75 -13.77 -10.65
C ARG A 238 10.91 -14.27 -9.81
N GLU A 239 11.79 -13.36 -9.41
CA GLU A 239 12.87 -13.72 -8.50
C GLU A 239 12.31 -14.27 -7.18
N LEU A 240 12.97 -15.29 -6.62
CA LEU A 240 12.47 -15.99 -5.44
C LEU A 240 12.55 -15.09 -4.21
N THR A 241 11.42 -14.92 -3.52
CA THR A 241 11.29 -14.07 -2.31
C THR A 241 11.37 -14.85 -1.00
N GLN A 242 11.68 -16.15 -1.06
CA GLN A 242 11.76 -17.04 0.09
C GLN A 242 12.69 -16.50 1.18
N LEU A 243 12.15 -16.35 2.39
CA LEU A 243 12.90 -15.97 3.58
C LEU A 243 13.54 -17.18 4.27
N LEU A 244 12.89 -18.33 4.27
CA LEU A 244 13.41 -19.52 4.93
C LEU A 244 14.60 -20.10 4.17
N ILE A 245 15.73 -20.34 4.83
CA ILE A 245 16.86 -21.04 4.21
C ILE A 245 16.72 -22.52 4.54
N ILE A 246 16.65 -23.36 3.51
CA ILE A 246 16.38 -24.80 3.65
C ILE A 246 17.60 -25.57 3.14
N SER A 247 18.00 -26.59 3.89
CA SER A 247 19.01 -27.56 3.47
C SER A 247 18.61 -28.97 3.88
N ARG A 248 19.16 -29.99 3.20
CA ARG A 248 18.94 -31.40 3.56
C ARG A 248 20.25 -32.08 3.92
N LYS A 249 20.36 -32.63 5.13
CA LYS A 249 21.55 -33.35 5.61
C LYS A 249 21.18 -34.72 6.16
N LYS A 250 21.79 -35.78 5.62
CA LYS A 250 21.53 -37.18 6.02
C LYS A 250 20.02 -37.53 6.04
N GLY A 251 19.29 -37.07 5.02
CA GLY A 251 17.85 -37.32 4.88
C GLY A 251 16.94 -36.47 5.78
N ARG A 252 17.48 -35.54 6.58
CA ARG A 252 16.68 -34.62 7.41
C ARG A 252 16.67 -33.22 6.85
N TRP A 253 15.51 -32.57 6.89
CA TRP A 253 15.37 -31.14 6.63
C TRP A 253 15.99 -30.32 7.75
N LEU A 254 16.66 -29.24 7.38
CA LEU A 254 17.25 -28.25 8.28
C LEU A 254 16.76 -26.86 7.87
N PHE A 255 16.37 -26.07 8.86
CA PHE A 255 15.76 -24.76 8.67
C PHE A 255 16.61 -23.68 9.34
N ASP A 256 17.05 -22.71 8.56
CA ASP A 256 17.72 -21.51 9.04
C ASP A 256 16.78 -20.30 8.84
N PHE A 257 16.43 -19.69 9.98
CA PHE A 257 15.51 -18.57 10.09
C PHE A 257 16.22 -17.20 10.06
N SER A 258 17.54 -17.13 9.91
CA SER A 258 18.30 -15.88 10.01
C SER A 258 17.77 -14.75 9.11
N ARG A 259 17.38 -15.06 7.87
CA ARG A 259 16.79 -14.09 6.94
C ARG A 259 15.34 -13.74 7.33
N PHE A 260 14.58 -14.70 7.83
CA PHE A 260 13.24 -14.47 8.38
C PHE A 260 13.30 -13.53 9.60
N ASP A 261 14.21 -13.78 10.54
CA ASP A 261 14.41 -12.97 11.74
C ASP A 261 14.77 -11.53 11.39
N ARG A 262 15.67 -11.35 10.42
CA ARG A 262 16.04 -10.03 9.91
C ARG A 262 14.85 -9.29 9.29
N PHE A 263 13.98 -10.00 8.57
CA PHE A 263 12.76 -9.41 7.99
C PHE A 263 11.77 -9.00 9.07
N VAL A 264 11.52 -9.86 10.06
CA VAL A 264 10.66 -9.57 11.22
C VAL A 264 11.18 -8.35 11.97
N ALA A 265 12.46 -8.33 12.33
CA ALA A 265 13.08 -7.22 13.04
C ALA A 265 13.00 -5.90 12.26
N LEU A 266 13.17 -5.95 10.94
CA LEU A 266 13.00 -4.78 10.07
C LEU A 266 11.55 -4.29 10.07
N ALA A 267 10.58 -5.19 9.93
CA ALA A 267 9.17 -4.83 9.95
C ALA A 267 8.77 -4.16 11.27
N GLU A 268 9.21 -4.72 12.40
CA GLU A 268 8.97 -4.14 13.73
C GLU A 268 9.64 -2.78 13.91
N LYS A 269 10.90 -2.64 13.46
CA LYS A 269 11.63 -1.37 13.46
C LYS A 269 10.85 -0.28 12.72
N CYS A 270 10.18 -0.64 11.63
CA CYS A 270 9.33 0.27 10.85
C CYS A 270 7.95 0.51 11.45
N GLY A 271 7.56 -0.18 12.54
CA GLY A 271 6.27 0.00 13.22
C GLY A 271 5.17 -0.97 12.78
N LEU A 272 5.48 -2.00 11.98
CA LEU A 272 4.54 -3.07 11.66
C LEU A 272 4.38 -4.00 12.87
N GLN A 273 3.16 -4.45 13.11
CA GLN A 273 2.81 -5.16 14.34
C GLN A 273 2.43 -6.62 14.09
N TYR A 274 1.77 -6.91 12.97
CA TYR A 274 1.22 -8.23 12.67
C TYR A 274 1.91 -8.85 11.46
N PHE A 275 1.94 -10.18 11.41
CA PHE A 275 2.60 -10.94 10.36
C PHE A 275 1.62 -11.93 9.75
N GLU A 276 1.62 -12.04 8.43
CA GLU A 276 0.94 -13.12 7.71
C GLU A 276 1.96 -13.98 6.98
N ILE A 277 2.07 -15.24 7.37
CA ILE A 277 2.96 -16.20 6.73
C ILE A 277 2.39 -16.52 5.34
N SER A 278 3.20 -16.32 4.29
CA SER A 278 2.82 -16.57 2.91
C SER A 278 2.08 -17.89 2.70
N HIS A 279 1.18 -17.92 1.73
CA HIS A 279 0.42 -19.11 1.32
C HIS A 279 1.32 -20.34 1.21
N LEU A 280 0.95 -21.38 1.95
CA LEU A 280 1.62 -22.67 1.91
C LEU A 280 1.21 -23.50 0.68
N PHE A 281 0.20 -23.08 -0.08
CA PHE A 281 -0.18 -23.76 -1.31
C PHE A 281 -0.58 -22.77 -2.41
N SER A 282 -0.62 -23.25 -3.66
CA SER A 282 -0.98 -22.48 -4.85
C SER A 282 -2.32 -21.77 -4.72
N GLN A 283 -2.48 -20.64 -5.43
CA GLN A 283 -3.76 -19.97 -5.61
C GLN A 283 -4.81 -20.96 -6.16
N TRP A 284 -6.08 -20.70 -5.87
CA TRP A 284 -7.24 -21.47 -6.26
C TRP A 284 -7.30 -22.89 -5.67
N GLY A 285 -7.10 -22.98 -4.36
CA GLY A 285 -7.42 -24.15 -3.55
C GLY A 285 -6.37 -25.25 -3.58
N ALA A 286 -5.12 -24.86 -3.39
CA ALA A 286 -4.01 -25.75 -3.02
C ALA A 286 -3.69 -26.87 -4.01
N ALA A 287 -3.80 -26.59 -5.32
CA ALA A 287 -3.48 -27.58 -6.35
C ALA A 287 -1.99 -27.93 -6.39
N PHE A 288 -1.10 -26.98 -6.10
CA PHE A 288 0.35 -27.12 -6.21
C PHE A 288 1.09 -26.58 -4.99
N ALA A 289 2.30 -27.07 -4.76
CA ALA A 289 3.25 -26.48 -3.83
C ALA A 289 3.77 -25.12 -4.37
N PRO A 290 4.04 -24.13 -3.52
CA PRO A 290 4.70 -22.90 -3.95
C PRO A 290 6.15 -23.18 -4.38
N PRO A 291 6.79 -22.25 -5.11
CA PRO A 291 8.22 -22.33 -5.38
C PRO A 291 9.02 -22.32 -4.07
N VAL A 292 9.81 -23.37 -3.87
CA VAL A 292 10.66 -23.54 -2.70
C VAL A 292 12.08 -23.85 -3.16
N GLU A 293 13.05 -23.14 -2.58
CA GLU A 293 14.48 -23.40 -2.75
C GLU A 293 15.02 -24.19 -1.56
N ALA A 294 15.82 -25.22 -1.84
CA ALA A 294 16.61 -25.94 -0.84
C ALA A 294 18.02 -26.21 -1.40
N ASP A 295 19.05 -26.03 -0.57
CA ASP A 295 20.47 -26.22 -0.96
C ASP A 295 20.87 -25.42 -2.22
N GLY A 296 20.34 -24.19 -2.36
CA GLY A 296 20.60 -23.30 -3.49
C GLY A 296 19.99 -23.77 -4.81
N ARG A 297 19.02 -24.69 -4.76
CA ARG A 297 18.31 -25.23 -5.92
C ARG A 297 16.81 -25.14 -5.72
N LEU A 298 16.11 -24.84 -6.79
CA LEU A 298 14.66 -24.91 -6.79
C LEU A 298 14.21 -26.37 -6.67
N LEU A 299 13.59 -26.70 -5.53
CA LEU A 299 13.07 -28.03 -5.22
C LEU A 299 11.64 -28.19 -5.76
N PHE A 300 10.79 -27.20 -5.51
CA PHE A 300 9.43 -27.13 -6.04
C PHE A 300 9.30 -25.87 -6.87
N ASP A 301 8.60 -25.95 -8.00
CA ASP A 301 8.65 -24.93 -9.04
C ASP A 301 7.32 -24.18 -9.27
N GLY A 302 6.31 -24.49 -8.46
CA GLY A 302 4.94 -24.02 -8.63
C GLY A 302 4.03 -24.99 -9.40
N THR A 303 4.56 -26.12 -9.88
CA THR A 303 3.81 -27.15 -10.64
C THR A 303 3.79 -28.51 -9.95
N THR A 304 4.62 -28.71 -8.91
CA THR A 304 4.56 -29.89 -8.04
C THR A 304 3.19 -29.97 -7.37
N PRO A 305 2.47 -31.12 -7.42
CA PRO A 305 1.19 -31.29 -6.74
C PRO A 305 1.23 -30.90 -5.27
N GLY A 306 0.19 -30.26 -4.76
CA GLY A 306 0.12 -29.82 -3.35
C GLY A 306 0.09 -30.99 -2.37
N ASP A 307 -0.30 -32.18 -2.83
CA ASP A 307 -0.31 -33.44 -2.09
C ASP A 307 0.92 -34.32 -2.38
N ASP A 308 1.95 -33.77 -3.02
CA ASP A 308 3.19 -34.48 -3.26
C ASP A 308 3.83 -34.93 -1.93
N PRO A 309 4.21 -36.22 -1.78
CA PRO A 309 4.74 -36.74 -0.53
C PRO A 309 6.00 -36.03 -0.03
N GLU A 310 6.91 -35.60 -0.90
CA GLU A 310 8.13 -34.89 -0.50
C GLU A 310 7.80 -33.48 -0.01
N TYR A 311 6.83 -32.82 -0.64
CA TYR A 311 6.35 -31.52 -0.18
C TYR A 311 5.68 -31.61 1.20
N LEU A 312 4.81 -32.60 1.40
CA LEU A 312 4.17 -32.83 2.68
C LEU A 312 5.17 -33.23 3.78
N GLU A 313 6.21 -34.00 3.46
CA GLU A 313 7.32 -34.31 4.37
C GLU A 313 8.08 -33.04 4.79
N LEU A 314 8.34 -32.13 3.84
CA LEU A 314 8.96 -30.83 4.14
C LEU A 314 8.10 -30.02 5.12
N LEU A 315 6.79 -29.90 4.86
CA LEU A 315 5.88 -29.15 5.72
C LEU A 315 5.74 -29.79 7.11
N GLU A 316 5.70 -31.12 7.19
CA GLU A 316 5.62 -31.88 8.44
C GLU A 316 6.86 -31.65 9.31
N ALA A 317 8.05 -31.56 8.71
CA ALA A 317 9.26 -31.18 9.42
C ALA A 317 9.27 -29.69 9.81
N LEU A 318 8.80 -28.80 8.92
CA LEU A 318 8.89 -27.35 9.10
C LEU A 318 7.93 -26.80 10.15
N LEU A 319 6.64 -27.16 10.10
CA LEU A 319 5.61 -26.47 10.86
C LEU A 319 5.82 -26.52 12.40
N PRO A 320 6.25 -27.66 13.00
CA PRO A 320 6.62 -27.68 14.42
C PRO A 320 7.79 -26.75 14.76
N GLU A 321 8.82 -26.70 13.92
CA GLU A 321 9.98 -25.83 14.15
C GLU A 321 9.63 -24.35 13.98
N LEU A 322 8.87 -24.01 12.94
CA LEU A 322 8.38 -22.66 12.68
C LEU A 322 7.50 -22.14 13.82
N THR A 323 6.52 -22.93 14.26
CA THR A 323 5.63 -22.50 15.36
C THR A 323 6.37 -22.29 16.67
N ALA A 324 7.31 -23.17 17.02
CA ALA A 324 8.20 -22.99 18.16
C ALA A 324 9.12 -21.77 17.99
N HIS A 325 9.57 -21.50 16.77
CA HIS A 325 10.39 -20.33 16.46
C HIS A 325 9.60 -19.02 16.61
N LEU A 326 8.37 -18.94 16.10
CA LEU A 326 7.47 -17.79 16.29
C LEU A 326 7.19 -17.50 17.77
N GLN A 327 7.08 -18.55 18.60
CA GLN A 327 6.95 -18.41 20.05
C GLN A 327 8.22 -17.85 20.69
N ARG A 328 9.41 -18.32 20.28
CA ARG A 328 10.69 -17.77 20.77
C ARG A 328 10.89 -16.30 20.39
N LEU A 329 10.44 -15.88 19.21
CA LEU A 329 10.44 -14.48 18.81
C LEU A 329 9.36 -13.64 19.52
N GLY A 330 8.43 -14.27 20.25
CA GLY A 330 7.32 -13.57 20.91
C GLY A 330 6.30 -12.99 19.93
N ILE A 331 6.18 -13.57 18.72
CA ILE A 331 5.29 -13.06 17.67
C ILE A 331 4.12 -13.99 17.33
N ALA A 332 4.04 -15.16 17.96
CA ALA A 332 3.01 -16.16 17.68
C ALA A 332 1.57 -15.58 17.72
N ASP A 333 1.23 -14.79 18.74
CA ASP A 333 -0.12 -14.21 18.93
C ASP A 333 -0.50 -13.13 17.89
N ARG A 334 0.50 -12.60 17.17
CA ARG A 334 0.35 -11.58 16.12
C ARG A 334 0.68 -12.13 14.74
N THR A 335 0.75 -13.46 14.60
CA THR A 335 0.97 -14.16 13.33
C THR A 335 -0.28 -14.91 12.88
N VAL A 336 -0.65 -14.75 11.61
CA VAL A 336 -1.63 -15.60 10.93
C VAL A 336 -0.95 -16.39 9.82
N PHE A 337 -1.57 -17.50 9.44
CA PHE A 337 -1.13 -18.34 8.34
C PHE A 337 -2.10 -18.27 7.16
N HIS A 338 -1.57 -18.52 5.98
CA HIS A 338 -2.34 -18.67 4.76
C HIS A 338 -2.27 -20.12 4.26
N CYS A 339 -3.41 -20.72 3.93
CA CYS A 339 -3.42 -22.01 3.25
C CYS A 339 -3.34 -21.81 1.73
N SER A 340 -4.28 -21.06 1.16
CA SER A 340 -4.38 -20.83 -0.28
C SER A 340 -5.18 -19.56 -0.56
N ASP A 341 -4.88 -18.88 -1.67
CA ASP A 341 -5.64 -17.70 -2.09
C ASP A 341 -6.87 -18.09 -2.95
N GLU A 342 -8.03 -17.47 -2.70
CA GLU A 342 -9.27 -17.58 -3.48
C GLU A 342 -9.77 -19.01 -3.82
N PRO A 343 -9.84 -19.99 -2.89
CA PRO A 343 -10.53 -21.24 -3.14
C PRO A 343 -12.03 -21.04 -3.42
N GLY A 344 -12.51 -21.61 -4.52
CA GLY A 344 -13.92 -21.66 -4.89
C GLY A 344 -14.52 -23.04 -4.65
N ARG A 345 -15.81 -23.21 -4.99
CA ARG A 345 -16.52 -24.50 -4.83
C ARG A 345 -15.83 -25.66 -5.54
N ALA A 346 -15.29 -25.42 -6.73
CA ALA A 346 -14.55 -26.42 -7.51
C ALA A 346 -13.27 -26.91 -6.81
N HIS A 347 -12.76 -26.14 -5.85
CA HIS A 347 -11.50 -26.43 -5.16
C HIS A 347 -11.71 -26.85 -3.70
N ALA A 348 -12.98 -26.94 -3.24
CA ALA A 348 -13.32 -27.14 -1.83
C ALA A 348 -12.72 -28.43 -1.25
N GLU A 349 -12.72 -29.53 -2.01
CA GLU A 349 -12.16 -30.79 -1.56
C GLU A 349 -10.64 -30.70 -1.30
N LYS A 350 -9.88 -30.18 -2.27
CA LYS A 350 -8.42 -30.02 -2.15
C LYS A 350 -8.06 -29.04 -1.03
N TYR A 351 -8.74 -27.89 -0.99
CA TYR A 351 -8.54 -26.90 0.06
C TYR A 351 -8.85 -27.49 1.46
N ARG A 352 -9.93 -28.25 1.60
CA ARG A 352 -10.26 -28.94 2.86
C ARG A 352 -9.19 -29.96 3.27
N ASN A 353 -8.62 -30.70 2.31
CA ASN A 353 -7.56 -31.66 2.61
C ASN A 353 -6.27 -30.95 3.06
N ALA A 354 -5.88 -29.86 2.39
CA ALA A 354 -4.77 -29.01 2.80
C ALA A 354 -5.00 -28.40 4.19
N MET A 355 -6.19 -27.85 4.45
CA MET A 355 -6.58 -27.35 5.78
C MET A 355 -6.47 -28.44 6.85
N ARG A 356 -6.98 -29.65 6.61
CA ARG A 356 -6.86 -30.78 7.54
C ARG A 356 -5.39 -31.12 7.83
N PHE A 357 -4.54 -31.14 6.80
CA PHE A 357 -3.12 -31.37 6.96
C PHE A 357 -2.49 -30.30 7.85
N LEU A 358 -2.74 -29.02 7.57
CA LEU A 358 -2.18 -27.89 8.32
C LEU A 358 -2.64 -27.87 9.78
N ARG A 359 -3.91 -28.22 10.06
CA ARG A 359 -4.46 -28.26 11.42
C ARG A 359 -3.79 -29.26 12.35
N ARG A 360 -3.07 -30.25 11.82
CA ARG A 360 -2.24 -31.15 12.64
C ARG A 360 -1.09 -30.41 13.34
N TYR A 361 -0.65 -29.28 12.77
CA TYR A 361 0.51 -28.51 13.24
C TYR A 361 0.17 -27.06 13.63
N LEU A 362 -0.94 -26.53 13.10
CA LEU A 362 -1.47 -25.18 13.36
C LEU A 362 -2.81 -25.29 14.08
N PRO A 363 -2.82 -25.63 15.38
CA PRO A 363 -4.06 -25.79 16.12
C PRO A 363 -4.81 -24.45 16.23
N GLU A 364 -6.13 -24.49 16.07
CA GLU A 364 -7.01 -23.32 15.94
C GLU A 364 -6.96 -22.37 17.15
N ASP A 365 -6.69 -22.90 18.34
CA ASP A 365 -6.54 -22.12 19.57
C ASP A 365 -5.24 -21.30 19.64
N ARG A 366 -4.27 -21.56 18.74
CA ARG A 366 -2.98 -20.87 18.70
C ARG A 366 -2.74 -20.11 17.40
N PHE A 367 -3.09 -20.70 16.27
CA PHE A 367 -2.78 -20.14 14.95
C PHE A 367 -4.01 -20.05 14.08
N ARG A 368 -4.33 -18.82 13.68
CA ARG A 368 -5.42 -18.55 12.75
C ARG A 368 -4.98 -18.74 11.32
N ILE A 369 -5.84 -19.35 10.51
CA ILE A 369 -5.74 -19.37 9.06
C ILE A 369 -6.70 -18.33 8.49
N LEU A 370 -6.12 -17.40 7.73
CA LEU A 370 -6.78 -16.28 7.08
C LEU A 370 -6.55 -16.44 5.58
N ASP A 371 -7.59 -16.45 4.76
CA ASP A 371 -7.48 -16.56 3.29
C ASP A 371 -8.60 -15.77 2.61
N ALA A 372 -8.33 -15.26 1.41
CA ALA A 372 -9.37 -14.63 0.60
C ALA A 372 -10.38 -15.68 0.12
N ILE A 373 -11.64 -15.59 0.56
CA ILE A 373 -12.70 -16.54 0.17
C ILE A 373 -14.02 -15.79 -0.02
N ASN A 374 -14.64 -15.98 -1.19
CA ASN A 374 -15.86 -15.28 -1.59
C ASN A 374 -17.16 -16.09 -1.40
N ASP A 375 -17.07 -17.32 -0.89
CA ASP A 375 -18.20 -18.23 -0.71
C ASP A 375 -18.27 -18.78 0.73
N SER A 376 -19.30 -18.37 1.48
CA SER A 376 -19.46 -18.79 2.88
C SER A 376 -19.77 -20.28 3.06
N ALA A 377 -20.20 -20.99 2.00
CA ALA A 377 -20.38 -22.44 2.05
C ALA A 377 -19.02 -23.15 2.05
N VAL A 378 -18.07 -22.70 1.21
CA VAL A 378 -16.70 -23.21 1.19
C VAL A 378 -16.05 -23.01 2.56
N CYS A 379 -16.21 -21.84 3.16
CA CYS A 379 -15.68 -21.56 4.50
C CYS A 379 -16.22 -22.53 5.56
N ARG A 380 -17.53 -22.81 5.54
CA ARG A 380 -18.17 -23.75 6.48
C ARG A 380 -17.71 -25.18 6.26
N GLU A 381 -17.57 -25.60 5.00
CA GLU A 381 -17.12 -26.95 4.65
C GLU A 381 -15.65 -27.20 5.02
N CYS A 382 -14.80 -26.17 4.89
CA CYS A 382 -13.35 -26.30 5.02
C CYS A 382 -12.81 -25.90 6.40
N GLY A 383 -13.62 -25.25 7.26
CA GLY A 383 -13.22 -24.89 8.62
C GLY A 383 -12.15 -23.79 8.67
N ILE A 384 -12.30 -22.75 7.85
CA ILE A 384 -11.42 -21.56 7.90
C ILE A 384 -11.79 -20.65 9.08
N ASP A 385 -10.79 -20.09 9.76
CA ASP A 385 -11.01 -19.20 10.91
C ASP A 385 -11.45 -17.80 10.47
N THR A 386 -10.71 -17.22 9.52
CA THR A 386 -10.85 -15.82 9.14
C THR A 386 -10.94 -15.67 7.61
N PRO A 387 -12.11 -15.87 7.00
CA PRO A 387 -12.28 -15.62 5.58
C PRO A 387 -12.23 -14.12 5.26
N VAL A 388 -11.58 -13.77 4.16
CA VAL A 388 -11.48 -12.39 3.65
C VAL A 388 -12.27 -12.26 2.34
N PRO A 389 -13.58 -11.99 2.39
CA PRO A 389 -14.38 -11.81 1.17
C PRO A 389 -14.14 -10.45 0.51
N LEU A 390 -14.38 -10.39 -0.80
CA LEU A 390 -14.53 -9.13 -1.52
C LEU A 390 -15.59 -8.26 -0.84
N THR A 391 -15.40 -6.95 -0.85
CA THR A 391 -16.33 -5.98 -0.23
C THR A 391 -17.79 -6.20 -0.65
N VAL A 392 -18.04 -6.49 -1.92
CA VAL A 392 -19.39 -6.79 -2.45
C VAL A 392 -19.96 -8.14 -2.02
N GLN A 393 -19.12 -9.06 -1.53
CA GLN A 393 -19.53 -10.39 -1.07
C GLN A 393 -19.75 -10.47 0.45
N LEU A 394 -19.51 -9.40 1.20
CA LEU A 394 -19.67 -9.37 2.67
C LEU A 394 -21.04 -9.88 3.14
N HIS A 395 -22.11 -9.61 2.39
CA HIS A 395 -23.46 -10.04 2.71
C HIS A 395 -23.61 -11.56 2.82
N ARG A 396 -22.79 -12.36 2.10
CA ARG A 396 -22.82 -13.83 2.13
C ARG A 396 -22.33 -14.41 3.46
N PHE A 397 -21.60 -13.62 4.23
CA PHE A 397 -21.00 -13.99 5.51
C PHE A 397 -21.80 -13.43 6.70
N ARG A 398 -22.99 -12.86 6.43
CA ARG A 398 -23.91 -12.41 7.46
C ARG A 398 -24.38 -13.61 8.29
N GLY A 399 -24.29 -13.50 9.61
CA GLY A 399 -24.68 -14.57 10.54
C GLY A 399 -23.57 -15.58 10.87
N MET A 400 -22.45 -15.57 10.16
CA MET A 400 -21.27 -16.33 10.59
C MET A 400 -20.67 -15.70 11.84
N LYS A 401 -20.37 -16.54 12.85
CA LYS A 401 -19.59 -16.19 14.02
C LYS A 401 -18.11 -16.25 13.64
N LEU A 402 -17.55 -15.10 13.30
CA LEU A 402 -16.14 -14.96 12.93
C LEU A 402 -15.41 -14.21 14.05
N PRO A 403 -14.17 -14.60 14.39
CA PRO A 403 -13.37 -13.90 15.40
C PRO A 403 -13.06 -12.46 14.96
N GLU A 404 -12.82 -12.27 13.65
CA GLU A 404 -12.56 -10.97 13.03
C GLU A 404 -13.27 -10.91 11.67
N ARG A 405 -13.62 -9.69 11.23
CA ARG A 405 -14.21 -9.46 9.91
C ARG A 405 -13.22 -8.68 9.05
N TRP A 406 -12.82 -9.32 7.97
CA TRP A 406 -11.91 -8.78 6.99
C TRP A 406 -12.61 -8.60 5.65
N THR A 407 -12.07 -7.72 4.82
CA THR A 407 -12.51 -7.56 3.45
C THR A 407 -11.39 -7.03 2.58
N TYR A 408 -11.50 -7.25 1.27
CA TYR A 408 -10.55 -6.72 0.30
C TYR A 408 -11.26 -6.24 -0.97
N TYR A 409 -10.51 -5.52 -1.79
CA TYR A 409 -10.83 -5.21 -3.17
C TYR A 409 -9.56 -5.45 -4.01
N CYS A 410 -9.75 -5.79 -5.28
CA CYS A 410 -8.68 -6.10 -6.24
C CYS A 410 -9.02 -5.45 -7.59
N CYS A 411 -8.86 -6.18 -8.71
CA CYS A 411 -9.38 -5.78 -10.02
C CYS A 411 -10.92 -5.64 -10.07
N SER A 412 -11.61 -6.07 -9.01
CA SER A 412 -13.02 -5.82 -8.74
C SER A 412 -13.22 -5.55 -7.24
N PRO A 413 -14.34 -4.96 -6.80
CA PRO A 413 -15.43 -4.40 -7.59
C PRO A 413 -15.05 -3.09 -8.30
N THR A 414 -15.74 -2.77 -9.39
CA THR A 414 -15.59 -1.52 -10.17
C THR A 414 -16.88 -0.69 -10.22
N LYS A 415 -17.94 -1.16 -9.55
CA LYS A 415 -19.29 -0.57 -9.60
C LYS A 415 -19.90 -0.47 -8.21
N LYS A 416 -20.44 0.70 -7.89
CA LYS A 416 -21.12 1.06 -6.63
C LYS A 416 -20.33 0.60 -5.39
N ALA A 417 -19.01 0.65 -5.46
CA ALA A 417 -18.13 0.17 -4.42
C ALA A 417 -16.81 0.97 -4.42
N SER A 418 -16.22 1.13 -3.25
CA SER A 418 -14.90 1.74 -3.09
C SER A 418 -13.79 0.85 -3.67
N ASN A 419 -12.80 1.45 -4.32
CA ASN A 419 -11.57 0.80 -4.76
C ASN A 419 -10.45 1.86 -4.88
N ARG A 420 -9.19 1.45 -4.99
CA ARG A 420 -8.02 2.33 -5.12
C ARG A 420 -7.50 2.45 -6.55
N PHE A 421 -8.37 2.33 -7.55
CA PHE A 421 -7.96 2.57 -8.93
C PHE A 421 -7.65 4.05 -9.15
N ILE A 422 -6.66 4.34 -9.98
CA ILE A 422 -6.17 5.71 -10.23
C ILE A 422 -7.23 6.68 -10.77
N HIS A 423 -8.30 6.16 -11.39
CA HIS A 423 -9.41 6.92 -11.95
C HIS A 423 -10.63 7.04 -11.01
N PHE A 424 -10.59 6.40 -9.84
CA PHE A 424 -11.62 6.55 -8.83
C PHE A 424 -11.39 7.83 -8.03
N PRO A 425 -12.46 8.51 -7.58
CA PRO A 425 -12.32 9.55 -6.57
C PRO A 425 -11.64 8.98 -5.32
N SER A 426 -10.84 9.79 -4.64
CA SER A 426 -10.05 9.36 -3.47
C SER A 426 -10.87 9.28 -2.20
#